data_AF-A0A842MEB2-F1
#
_entry.id   AF-A0A842MEB2-F1
#
_cell.length_a   1.000
_cell.length_b   1.000
_cell.length_c   1.000
_cell.angle_alpha   90.00
_cell.angle_beta   90.00
_cell.angle_gamma   90.00
#
_symmetry.space_group_name_H-M   'P 1'
#
loop_
_entity.id
_entity.type
_entity.pdbx_description
1 polymer ?
#
loop_
_entity_poly.entity_id
_entity_poly.type
_entity_poly.pdbx_seq_one_letter_code
_entity_poly.pdbx_strand_id
1 'polypeptide(L)' 'KEVLKLMVEGLSNPEIAERLIVSRSTVKFHVSSILSKLGASSRTEAVAMALQQHLV' A
#
# COMPACT_ATOMS: atom_id res chain seq x y z
N LYS A 1 7.84 -0.55 0.94
CA LYS A 1 8.05 -0.36 -0.51
C LYS A 1 7.21 -1.36 -1.30
N GLU A 2 7.39 -2.67 -1.12
CA GLU A 2 6.59 -3.74 -1.77
C GLU A 2 5.06 -3.51 -1.74
N VAL A 3 4.48 -3.36 -0.54
CA VAL A 3 3.01 -3.16 -0.39
C VAL A 3 2.53 -1.88 -1.10
N LEU A 4 3.31 -0.79 -1.05
CA LEU A 4 2.96 0.46 -1.73
C LEU A 4 2.99 0.28 -3.25
N LYS A 5 3.99 -0.44 -3.78
CA LYS A 5 4.07 -0.75 -5.21
C LYS A 5 2.87 -1.55 -5.69
N LEU A 6 2.50 -2.59 -4.95
CA LEU A 6 1.32 -3.41 -5.29
C LEU A 6 0.00 -2.62 -5.16
N MET A 7 -0.08 -1.64 -4.24
CA MET A 7 -1.21 -0.71 -4.19
C MET A 7 -1.27 0.17 -5.45
N VAL A 8 -0.14 0.64 -5.97
CA VAL A 8 -0.06 1.40 -7.23
C VAL A 8 -0.46 0.54 -8.43
N GLU A 9 -0.12 -0.76 -8.41
CA GLU A 9 -0.59 -1.74 -9.39
C GLU A 9 -2.10 -2.06 -9.27
N GLY A 10 -2.80 -1.49 -8.28
CA GLY A 10 -4.25 -1.62 -8.11
C GLY A 10 -4.69 -2.82 -7.27
N LEU A 11 -3.76 -3.55 -6.66
CA LEU A 11 -4.11 -4.75 -5.87
C LEU A 11 -4.77 -4.38 -4.54
N SER A 12 -5.76 -5.18 -4.17
CA SER A 12 -6.45 -5.16 -2.89
C SER A 12 -5.63 -5.85 -1.79
N ASN A 13 -5.98 -5.64 -0.52
CA ASN A 13 -5.27 -6.28 0.60
C ASN A 13 -5.28 -7.82 0.54
N PRO A 14 -6.37 -8.49 0.14
CA PRO A 14 -6.36 -9.94 -0.11
C PRO A 14 -5.35 -10.36 -1.19
N GLU A 15 -5.32 -9.69 -2.33
CA GLU A 15 -4.41 -10.02 -3.45
C GLU A 15 -2.94 -9.77 -3.08
N ILE A 16 -2.66 -8.67 -2.37
CA ILE A 16 -1.33 -8.38 -1.83
C ILE A 16 -0.92 -9.46 -0.82
N ALA A 17 -1.83 -9.89 0.06
CA ALA A 17 -1.55 -10.90 1.07
C ALA A 17 -1.20 -12.25 0.43
N GLU A 18 -1.95 -12.66 -0.60
CA GLU A 18 -1.68 -13.86 -1.38
C GLU A 18 -0.34 -13.76 -2.10
N ARG A 19 -0.09 -12.65 -2.80
CA ARG A 19 1.15 -12.45 -3.57
C ARG A 19 2.41 -12.40 -2.72
N LEU A 20 2.30 -11.86 -1.50
CA LEU A 20 3.42 -11.76 -0.56
C LEU A 20 3.51 -12.96 0.41
N ILE A 21 2.57 -13.91 0.34
CA ILE A 21 2.50 -15.08 1.23
C ILE A 21 2.47 -14.65 2.71
N VAL A 22 1.60 -13.67 3.02
CA VAL A 22 1.38 -13.16 4.38
C VAL A 22 -0.11 -13.08 4.71
N SER A 23 -0.44 -12.84 5.97
CA SER A 23 -1.84 -12.67 6.38
C SER A 23 -2.43 -11.32 5.90
N ARG A 24 -3.75 -11.27 5.72
CA ARG A 24 -4.46 -10.01 5.40
C ARG A 24 -4.28 -8.94 6.48
N SER A 25 -4.15 -9.33 7.75
CA SER A 25 -3.90 -8.40 8.86
C SER A 25 -2.49 -7.79 8.79
N THR A 26 -1.49 -8.57 8.38
CA THR A 26 -0.14 -8.07 8.10
C THR A 26 -0.17 -6.99 7.02
N VAL A 27 -0.90 -7.21 5.91
CA VAL A 27 -1.06 -6.19 4.87
C VAL A 27 -1.81 -4.95 5.38
N LYS A 28 -2.89 -5.12 6.16
CA LYS A 28 -3.61 -4.00 6.78
C LYS A 28 -2.67 -3.14 7.63
N PHE A 29 -1.83 -3.76 8.46
CA PHE A 29 -0.84 -3.05 9.27
C PHE A 29 0.14 -2.26 8.40
N HIS A 30 0.67 -2.86 7.34
CA HIS A 30 1.57 -2.16 6.41
C HIS A 30 0.89 -1.00 5.69
N VAL A 31 -0.34 -1.16 5.23
CA VAL A 31 -1.12 -0.07 4.62
C VAL A 31 -1.31 1.07 5.62
N SER A 32 -1.75 0.80 6.85
CA SER A 32 -1.88 1.84 7.88
C SER A 32 -0.57 2.57 8.17
N SER A 33 0.55 1.84 8.23
CA SER A 33 1.88 2.45 8.41
C SER A 33 2.28 3.32 7.22
N ILE A 34 1.97 2.89 5.99
CA ILE A 34 2.22 3.67 4.77
C ILE A 34 1.41 4.95 4.77
N LEU A 35 0.10 4.88 5.04
CA LEU A 35 -0.77 6.05 5.12
C LEU A 35 -0.24 7.06 6.13
N SER A 36 0.10 6.61 7.34
CA SER A 36 0.68 7.46 8.39
C SER A 36 2.01 8.10 7.97
N LYS A 37 2.91 7.35 7.31
CA LYS A 37 4.22 7.87 6.86
C LYS A 37 4.11 8.86 5.71
N LEU A 38 3.13 8.66 4.83
CA LEU A 38 2.87 9.57 3.71
C LEU A 38 1.98 10.74 4.12
N GLY A 39 1.36 10.71 5.30
CA GLY A 39 0.35 11.69 5.69
C GLY A 39 -0.94 11.59 4.88
N ALA A 40 -1.18 10.44 4.23
CA ALA A 40 -2.35 10.21 3.39
C ALA A 40 -3.56 9.75 4.24
N SER A 41 -4.73 10.28 3.93
CA SER A 41 -6.01 9.91 4.54
C SER A 41 -6.64 8.66 3.92
N SER A 42 -6.21 8.26 2.72
CA SER A 42 -6.79 7.13 1.99
C SER A 42 -5.78 6.37 1.14
N ARG A 43 -6.13 5.14 0.74
CA ARG A 43 -5.35 4.35 -0.24
C ARG A 43 -5.13 5.13 -1.52
N THR A 44 -6.19 5.72 -2.07
CA THR A 44 -6.13 6.45 -3.36
C THR A 44 -5.17 7.63 -3.26
N GLU A 45 -5.23 8.38 -2.16
CA GLU A 45 -4.30 9.48 -1.91
C GLU A 45 -2.85 8.99 -1.78
N ALA A 46 -2.61 7.92 -1.02
CA ALA A 46 -1.26 7.35 -0.90
C ALA A 46 -0.69 6.87 -2.25
N VAL A 47 -1.53 6.27 -3.11
CA VAL A 47 -1.16 5.88 -4.47
C VAL A 47 -0.83 7.10 -5.33
N ALA A 48 -1.65 8.14 -5.29
CA ALA A 48 -1.40 9.38 -6.03
C ALA A 48 -0.09 10.05 -5.58
N MET A 49 0.16 10.13 -4.28
CA MET A 49 1.41 10.67 -3.72
C MET A 49 2.62 9.84 -4.14
N ALA A 50 2.51 8.51 -4.11
CA ALA A 50 3.59 7.62 -4.51
C ALA A 50 4.00 7.81 -5.98
N LEU A 51 3.02 8.03 -6.86
CA LEU A 51 3.23 8.33 -8.28
C LEU A 51 3.84 9.72 -8.48
N GLN A 52 3.28 10.75 -7.82
CA GLN A 52 3.75 12.14 -7.95
C GLN A 52 5.19 12.32 -7.45
N GLN A 53 5.53 11.64 -6.36
CA GLN A 53 6.83 11.77 -5.69
C GLN A 53 7.84 10.69 -6.09
N HIS A 54 7.51 9.82 -7.06
CA HIS A 54 8.38 8.75 -7.56
C HIS A 54 8.89 7.82 -6.44
N LEU A 55 8.01 7.45 -5.50
CA LEU A 55 8.36 6.64 -4.32
C LEU A 55 8.36 5.13 -4.61
N VAL A 56 7.92 4.71 -5.79
CA VAL A 56 7.86 3.33 -6.29
C VAL A 56 8.23 3.24 -7.75
#